data_AF-A0A921HRF2-F1
#
_entry.id   AF-A0A921HRF2-F1
#
_cell.length_a   1.000
_cell.length_b   1.000
_cell.length_c   1.000
_cell.angle_alpha   90.00
_cell.angle_beta   90.00
_cell.angle_gamma   90.00
#
_symmetry.space_group_name_H-M   'P 1'
#
loop_
_entity.id
_entity.type
_entity.pdbx_description
1 polymer ?
#
loop_
_entity_poly.entity_id
_entity_poly.type
_entity_poly.pdbx_seq_one_letter_code
_entity_poly.pdbx_strand_id
1 'polypeptide(L)'
;MFTYIQITQRDSETFKGYVDYEFGKDKLSMTLVRGMKTLRHIVIPFSEITDLTIDKFYGEDRVNFIYNAQKFSFINTGYGESKYLQHHILKATKA
;
A
#
# COMPACT_ATOMS: atom_id res chain seq x y z
N MET A 1 4.58 -2.90 -9.68
CA MET A 1 3.12 -2.86 -9.98
C MET A 1 2.65 -1.47 -9.66
N PHE A 2 1.68 -0.93 -10.40
CA PHE A 2 1.37 0.50 -10.33
C PHE A 2 -0.10 0.72 -9.95
N THR A 3 -0.35 1.43 -8.85
CA THR A 3 -1.71 1.62 -8.35
C THR A 3 -1.88 2.96 -7.63
N TYR A 4 -3.11 3.29 -7.26
CA TYR A 4 -3.42 4.48 -6.49
C TYR A 4 -3.28 4.22 -4.99
N ILE A 5 -2.69 5.16 -4.27
CA ILE A 5 -2.48 5.07 -2.82
C ILE A 5 -2.92 6.36 -2.11
N GLN A 6 -3.47 6.17 -0.92
CA GLN A 6 -3.67 7.24 0.06
C GLN A 6 -2.83 6.94 1.30
N ILE A 7 -2.08 7.94 1.76
CA ILE A 7 -1.30 7.85 3.00
C ILE A 7 -1.76 8.97 3.92
N THR A 8 -2.38 8.61 5.04
CA THR A 8 -2.97 9.55 5.99
C THR A 8 -2.22 9.51 7.31
N GLN A 9 -1.86 10.68 7.81
CA GLN A 9 -1.42 10.92 9.18
C GLN A 9 -2.53 11.62 9.95
N ARG A 10 -2.59 11.40 11.28
CA ARG A 10 -3.64 11.93 12.15
C ARG A 10 -3.76 13.46 12.10
N ASP A 11 -2.63 14.15 12.01
CA ASP A 11 -2.55 15.62 12.15
C ASP A 11 -1.86 16.30 10.95
N SER A 12 -1.79 15.63 9.79
CA SER A 12 -1.05 16.12 8.60
C SER A 12 -1.85 15.92 7.32
N GLU A 13 -1.43 16.61 6.26
CA GLU A 13 -2.04 16.47 4.94
C GLU A 13 -1.97 15.02 4.46
N THR A 14 -3.13 14.51 3.99
CA THR A 14 -3.20 13.19 3.38
C THR A 14 -2.53 13.21 2.02
N PHE A 15 -1.49 12.39 1.84
CA PHE A 15 -0.95 12.14 0.51
C PHE A 15 -1.94 11.31 -0.31
N LYS A 16 -2.18 11.75 -1.54
CA LYS A 16 -3.02 11.07 -2.53
C LYS A 16 -2.30 11.11 -3.87
N GLY A 17 -2.14 9.95 -4.49
CA GLY A 17 -1.39 9.85 -5.75
C GLY A 17 -1.20 8.40 -6.17
N TYR A 18 -0.15 8.17 -6.95
CA TYR A 18 0.18 6.83 -7.43
C TYR A 18 1.44 6.30 -6.77
N VAL A 19 1.56 4.98 -6.77
CA VAL A 19 2.72 4.27 -6.26
C VAL A 19 3.08 3.15 -7.22
N ASP A 20 4.37 3.07 -7.55
CA ASP A 20 4.95 1.83 -8.07
C ASP A 20 5.50 1.03 -6.89
N TYR A 21 5.12 -0.23 -6.78
CA TYR A 21 5.50 -1.09 -5.67
C TYR A 21 5.93 -2.48 -6.11
N GLU A 22 6.79 -3.09 -5.29
CA GLU A 22 7.31 -4.43 -5.49
C GLU A 22 7.39 -5.17 -4.15
N PHE A 23 6.98 -6.44 -4.15
CA PHE A 23 7.15 -7.33 -3.01
C PHE A 23 8.52 -7.99 -3.08
N GLY A 24 9.38 -7.66 -2.12
CA GLY A 24 10.57 -8.44 -1.81
C GLY A 24 10.23 -9.63 -0.91
N LYS A 25 11.27 -10.35 -0.47
CA LYS A 25 11.13 -11.52 0.42
C LYS A 25 10.51 -11.17 1.77
N ASP A 26 10.88 -10.03 2.34
CA ASP A 26 10.57 -9.60 3.71
C ASP A 26 10.11 -8.13 3.81
N LYS A 27 9.92 -7.49 2.65
CA LYS A 27 9.64 -6.06 2.56
C LYS A 27 8.77 -5.69 1.36
N LEU A 28 7.98 -4.63 1.52
CA LEU A 28 7.31 -3.91 0.45
C LEU A 28 8.17 -2.71 0.05
N SER A 29 8.67 -2.71 -1.17
CA SER A 29 9.39 -1.58 -1.76
C SER A 29 8.41 -0.72 -2.54
N MET A 30 8.43 0.60 -2.34
CA MET A 30 7.46 1.51 -2.94
C MET A 30 8.09 2.83 -3.38
N THR A 31 7.65 3.35 -4.50
CA THR A 31 8.03 4.66 -5.01
C THR A 31 6.77 5.47 -5.26
N LEU A 32 6.55 6.51 -4.45
CA LEU A 32 5.45 7.45 -4.63
C LEU A 32 5.74 8.37 -5.81
N VAL A 33 4.74 8.57 -6.66
CA VAL A 33 4.86 9.44 -7.83
C VAL A 33 3.66 10.39 -7.93
N ARG A 34 3.90 11.55 -8.55
CA ARG A 34 2.86 12.52 -8.94
C ARG A 34 3.15 13.00 -10.35
N GLY A 35 2.31 12.59 -11.30
CA GLY A 35 2.62 12.71 -12.72
C GLY A 35 3.88 11.90 -13.06
N MET A 36 4.84 12.51 -13.77
CA MET A 36 6.12 11.88 -14.12
C MET A 36 7.22 12.07 -13.05
N LYS A 37 6.91 12.75 -11.92
CA LYS A 37 7.90 13.03 -10.88
C LYS A 37 7.86 11.96 -9.79
N THR A 38 9.01 11.35 -9.53
CA THR A 38 9.26 10.58 -8.31
C THR A 38 9.32 11.51 -7.11
N LEU A 39 8.54 11.20 -6.08
CA LEU A 39 8.46 12.01 -4.87
C LEU A 39 9.29 11.41 -3.74
N ARG A 40 9.07 10.12 -3.45
CA ARG A 40 9.66 9.47 -2.29
C ARG A 40 9.71 7.97 -2.50
N HIS A 41 10.86 7.38 -2.17
CA HIS A 41 11.00 5.94 -2.04
C HIS A 41 10.79 5.52 -0.57
N ILE A 42 10.05 4.43 -0.35
CA ILE A 42 9.68 3.90 0.96
C ILE A 42 9.87 2.38 0.92
N VAL A 43 10.58 1.85 1.91
CA VAL A 43 10.72 0.40 2.09
C VAL A 43 10.08 0.05 3.43
N ILE A 44 9.09 -0.82 3.40
CA ILE A 44 8.32 -1.24 4.58
C ILE A 44 8.62 -2.71 4.86
N PRO A 45 9.32 -3.06 5.94
CA PRO A 45 9.43 -4.43 6.40
C PRO A 45 8.05 -4.99 6.75
N PHE A 46 7.72 -6.21 6.31
CA PHE A 46 6.39 -6.78 6.58
C PHE A 46 6.14 -6.97 8.08
N SER A 47 7.20 -7.20 8.86
CA SER A 47 7.15 -7.31 10.32
C SER A 47 6.72 -6.02 11.03
N GLU A 48 6.81 -4.88 10.36
CA GLU A 48 6.41 -3.57 10.91
C GLU A 48 5.01 -3.15 10.47
N ILE A 49 4.33 -3.96 9.66
CA ILE A 49 2.96 -3.73 9.22
C ILE A 49 2.00 -4.17 10.32
N THR A 50 1.14 -3.26 10.77
CA THR A 50 0.05 -3.58 11.72
C THR A 50 -1.32 -3.28 11.12
N ASP A 51 -2.37 -3.79 11.76
CA ASP A 51 -3.77 -3.46 11.44
C ASP A 51 -4.13 -3.65 9.97
N LEU A 52 -3.59 -4.71 9.36
CA LEU A 52 -3.89 -5.08 7.99
C LEU A 52 -5.36 -5.46 7.87
N THR A 53 -6.09 -4.73 7.04
CA THR A 53 -7.49 -4.96 6.74
C THR A 53 -7.74 -4.86 5.25
N ILE A 54 -8.72 -5.61 4.77
CA ILE A 54 -9.14 -5.62 3.38
C ILE A 54 -10.63 -5.36 3.38
N ASP A 55 -11.04 -4.27 2.77
CA ASP A 55 -12.44 -3.87 2.68
C ASP A 55 -12.83 -3.54 1.24
N LYS A 56 -14.13 -3.28 1.03
CA LYS A 56 -14.67 -2.84 -0.25
C LYS A 56 -14.80 -1.32 -0.25
N PHE A 57 -14.24 -0.67 -1.26
CA PHE A 57 -14.34 0.75 -1.49
C PHE A 57 -14.88 1.01 -2.89
N TYR A 58 -16.15 1.46 -2.99
CA TYR A 58 -16.86 1.60 -4.27
C TYR A 58 -16.87 0.34 -5.15
N GLY A 59 -16.97 -0.84 -4.53
CA GLY A 59 -16.99 -2.14 -5.22
C GLY A 59 -15.61 -2.76 -5.44
N GLU A 60 -14.54 -1.97 -5.34
CA GLU A 60 -13.17 -2.42 -5.49
C GLU A 60 -12.54 -2.87 -4.16
N ASP A 61 -11.57 -3.79 -4.22
CA ASP A 61 -10.80 -4.18 -3.05
C ASP A 61 -9.82 -3.09 -2.64
N ARG A 62 -9.89 -2.69 -1.37
CA ARG A 62 -8.96 -1.74 -0.77
C ARG A 62 -8.19 -2.43 0.35
N VAL A 63 -6.87 -2.41 0.23
CA VAL A 63 -5.98 -2.95 1.26
C VAL A 63 -5.51 -1.79 2.12
N ASN A 64 -5.75 -1.90 3.42
CA ASN A 64 -5.35 -0.90 4.40
C ASN A 64 -4.38 -1.52 5.38
N PHE A 65 -3.35 -0.78 5.77
CA PHE A 65 -2.49 -1.17 6.88
C PHE A 65 -1.87 0.06 7.53
N ILE A 66 -1.30 -0.14 8.72
CA ILE A 66 -0.57 0.88 9.45
C ILE A 66 0.93 0.58 9.39
N TYR A 67 1.71 1.64 9.15
CA TYR A 67 3.16 1.61 9.23
C TYR A 67 3.65 2.98 9.71
N ASN A 68 4.55 3.00 10.70
CA ASN A 68 5.12 4.22 11.27
C ASN A 68 4.06 5.30 11.63
N ALA A 69 2.99 4.87 12.31
CA ALA A 69 1.84 5.69 12.69
C ALA A 69 1.07 6.36 11.52
N GLN A 70 1.24 5.87 10.29
CA GLN A 70 0.50 6.33 9.12
C GLN A 70 -0.36 5.20 8.57
N LYS A 71 -1.56 5.54 8.11
CA LYS A 71 -2.43 4.60 7.42
C LYS A 71 -2.14 4.63 5.93
N PHE A 72 -1.78 3.47 5.38
CA PHE A 72 -1.61 3.24 3.95
C PHE A 72 -2.86 2.55 3.41
N SER A 73 -3.46 3.13 2.38
CA SER A 73 -4.67 2.61 1.73
C SER A 73 -4.43 2.46 0.24
N PHE A 74 -4.25 1.23 -0.21
CA PHE A 74 -4.12 0.86 -1.61
C PHE A 74 -5.50 0.65 -2.20
N ILE A 75 -5.86 1.47 -3.19
CA ILE A 75 -7.12 1.34 -3.91
C ILE A 75 -6.79 0.60 -5.20
N ASN A 76 -6.98 -0.72 -5.21
CA ASN A 76 -6.69 -1.49 -6.40
C ASN A 76 -7.84 -1.42 -7.37
N THR A 77 -7.59 -0.84 -8.54
CA THR A 77 -8.56 -0.69 -9.63
C THR A 77 -8.47 -1.82 -10.67
N GLY A 78 -7.66 -2.86 -10.40
CA GLY A 78 -7.41 -3.97 -11.32
C GLY A 78 -7.50 -5.34 -10.63
N TYR A 79 -8.39 -6.21 -11.11
CA TYR A 79 -8.70 -7.52 -10.51
C TYR A 79 -7.47 -8.42 -10.30
N GLY A 80 -6.47 -8.35 -11.18
CA GLY A 80 -5.20 -9.10 -11.05
C GLY A 80 -4.27 -8.54 -9.98
N GLU A 81 -4.20 -7.22 -9.86
CA GLU A 81 -3.35 -6.52 -8.89
C GLU A 81 -3.89 -6.66 -7.47
N SER A 82 -5.21 -6.66 -7.31
CA SER A 82 -5.90 -6.90 -6.03
C SER A 82 -5.53 -8.24 -5.42
N LYS A 83 -5.64 -9.33 -6.19
CA LYS A 83 -5.31 -10.67 -5.69
C LYS A 83 -3.83 -10.83 -5.42
N TYR A 84 -2.97 -10.23 -6.24
CA TYR A 84 -1.52 -10.27 -6.03
C TYR A 84 -1.13 -9.54 -4.75
N LEU A 85 -1.55 -8.29 -4.58
CA LEU A 85 -1.28 -7.47 -3.39
C LEU A 85 -1.81 -8.16 -2.12
N GLN A 86 -3.06 -8.62 -2.16
CA GLN A 86 -3.70 -9.32 -1.04
C GLN A 86 -2.96 -10.60 -0.68
N HIS A 87 -2.67 -11.47 -1.66
CA HIS A 87 -2.02 -12.77 -1.40
C HIS A 87 -0.62 -12.58 -0.82
N HIS A 88 0.16 -11.63 -1.36
CA HIS A 88 1.53 -11.43 -0.92
C HIS A 88 1.60 -10.77 0.45
N ILE A 89 0.78 -9.75 0.73
CA ILE A 89 0.74 -9.16 2.08
C ILE A 89 0.27 -10.18 3.10
N LEU A 90 -0.85 -10.89 2.85
CA LEU A 90 -1.37 -11.86 3.82
C LEU A 90 -0.42 -13.01 4.08
N LYS A 91 0.32 -13.46 3.05
CA LYS A 91 1.35 -14.49 3.21
C LYS A 91 2.54 -13.97 4.00
N ALA A 92 2.92 -12.73 3.78
CA ALA A 92 4.07 -12.11 4.42
C ALA A 92 3.85 -11.76 5.89
N THR A 93 2.63 -11.39 6.28
CA THR A 93 2.31 -10.97 7.66
C THR A 93 1.87 -12.12 8.58
N LYS A 94 1.72 -13.34 8.06
CA LYS A 94 1.36 -14.55 8.83
C LYS A 94 2.56 -15.46 9.17
N ALA A 95 3.77 -15.01 8.85
CA ALA A 95 5.01 -15.72 9.15
C ALA A 95 5.56 -15.36 10.54
#